data_AF-W0JJY4-F1
#
_entry.id   AF-W0JJY4-F1
#
_cell.length_a   1.000
_cell.length_b   1.000
_cell.length_c   1.000
_cell.angle_alpha   90.00
_cell.angle_beta   90.00
_cell.angle_gamma   90.00
#
_symmetry.space_group_name_H-M   'P 1'
#
loop_
_entity.id
_entity.type
_entity.pdbx_description
1 polymer ?
#
loop_
_entity_poly.entity_id
_entity_poly.type
_entity_poly.pdbx_seq_one_letter_code
_entity_poly.pdbx_strand_id
1 'polypeptide(L)'
;MSRMDHDPTSRTSFGCPSDILEKLDEIADREDVSRSKKLRELVRREVEAKGDLEGPTPVLPDNERLSKAYRTLHDRAHAPYKNNPRVKLETAKNKLYSNETPKSAVLDEIIKPLENLGYLSVWPGNQHVWVIVPPMQYTDGEDIVESAEKATA
;
A
#
# COMPACT_ATOMS: atom_id res chain seq x y z
N MET A 1 -9.77 12.59 43.51
CA MET A 1 -9.82 12.20 42.08
C MET A 1 -8.64 12.86 41.39
N SER A 2 -7.63 12.09 41.00
CA SER A 2 -6.40 12.61 40.38
C SER A 2 -6.75 13.26 39.04
N ARG A 3 -6.43 14.55 38.88
CA ARG A 3 -6.46 15.24 37.59
C ARG A 3 -5.52 14.48 36.66
N MET A 4 -6.05 13.89 35.60
CA MET A 4 -5.24 13.39 34.50
C MET A 4 -4.49 14.59 33.92
N ASP A 5 -3.17 14.62 34.17
CA ASP A 5 -2.21 15.48 33.48
C ASP A 5 -2.40 15.28 31.97
N HIS A 6 -3.06 16.25 31.33
CA HIS A 6 -3.25 16.27 29.90
C HIS A 6 -2.66 17.57 29.38
N ASP A 7 -1.33 17.64 29.39
CA ASP A 7 -0.59 18.76 28.78
C ASP A 7 -0.09 18.33 27.39
N PRO A 8 -0.80 18.67 26.29
CA PRO A 8 -0.32 18.37 24.95
C PRO A 8 0.81 19.35 24.58
N THR A 9 1.96 18.82 24.15
CA THR A 9 3.11 19.61 23.66
C THR A 9 2.79 20.48 22.44
N SER A 10 1.72 20.18 21.71
CA SER A 10 1.20 21.00 20.60
C SER A 10 -0.30 20.74 20.40
N ARG A 11 -1.03 21.78 19.97
CA ARG A 11 -2.46 21.71 19.68
C ARG A 11 -2.69 21.72 18.17
N THR A 12 -3.28 20.63 17.66
CA THR A 12 -3.68 20.50 16.26
C THR A 12 -5.20 20.49 16.15
N SER A 13 -5.75 21.31 15.26
CA SER A 13 -7.19 21.36 14.95
C SER A 13 -7.44 20.94 13.51
N PHE A 14 -8.43 20.09 13.29
CA PHE A 14 -8.88 19.66 11.96
C PHE A 14 -10.41 19.58 11.93
N GLY A 15 -10.98 19.75 10.74
CA GLY A 15 -12.42 19.59 10.54
C GLY A 15 -12.79 18.11 10.47
N CYS A 16 -13.86 17.72 11.14
CA CYS A 16 -14.41 16.37 11.07
C CYS A 16 -15.95 16.47 11.06
N PRO A 17 -16.64 15.72 10.17
CA PRO A 17 -18.10 15.63 10.20
C PRO A 17 -18.60 15.20 11.59
N SER A 18 -19.67 15.85 12.05
CA SER A 18 -20.19 15.63 13.42
C SER A 18 -20.69 14.22 13.65
N ASP A 19 -21.27 13.58 12.64
CA ASP A 19 -21.77 12.19 12.69
C ASP A 19 -20.64 11.16 12.88
N ILE A 20 -19.43 11.47 12.39
CA ILE A 20 -18.25 10.63 12.58
C ILE A 20 -17.65 10.84 13.97
N LEU A 21 -17.64 12.10 14.45
CA LEU A 21 -17.17 12.43 15.80
C LEU A 21 -18.03 11.76 16.88
N GLU A 22 -19.36 11.75 16.71
CA GLU A 22 -20.28 11.08 17.63
C GLU A 22 -20.00 9.57 17.71
N LYS A 23 -19.78 8.90 16.57
CA LYS A 23 -19.40 7.48 16.57
C LYS A 23 -18.07 7.22 17.25
N LEU A 24 -17.11 8.13 17.06
CA LEU A 24 -15.81 8.01 17.73
C LEU A 24 -15.95 8.16 19.25
N ASP A 25 -16.86 9.02 19.72
CA ASP A 25 -17.19 9.16 21.13
C ASP A 25 -17.79 7.88 21.70
N GLU A 26 -18.76 7.27 21.02
CA GLU A 26 -19.34 6.00 21.45
C GLU A 26 -18.28 4.88 21.56
N ILE A 27 -17.30 4.86 20.65
CA ILE A 27 -16.18 3.90 20.69
C ILE A 27 -15.27 4.20 21.89
N ALA A 28 -14.94 5.47 22.11
CA ALA A 28 -14.06 5.90 23.20
C ALA A 28 -14.69 5.61 24.58
N ASP A 29 -16.01 5.85 24.72
CA ASP A 29 -16.78 5.55 25.93
C ASP A 29 -16.82 4.03 26.19
N ARG A 30 -17.02 3.21 25.16
CA ARG A 30 -16.99 1.73 25.30
C ARG A 30 -15.64 1.21 25.79
N GLU A 31 -14.57 1.89 25.41
CA GLU A 31 -13.20 1.52 25.75
C GLU A 31 -12.66 2.22 27.00
N ASP A 32 -13.50 3.00 27.70
CA ASP A 32 -13.15 3.80 28.89
C ASP A 32 -11.91 4.70 28.66
N VAL A 33 -11.84 5.32 27.48
CA VAL A 33 -10.77 6.26 27.10
C VAL A 33 -11.33 7.57 26.61
N SER A 34 -10.62 8.67 26.84
CA SER A 34 -11.00 9.95 26.24
C SER A 34 -10.83 9.93 24.71
N ARG A 35 -11.71 10.66 24.00
CA ARG A 35 -11.61 10.92 22.55
C ARG A 35 -10.18 11.29 22.13
N SER A 36 -9.58 12.22 22.85
CA SER A 36 -8.22 12.73 22.58
C SER A 36 -7.14 11.66 22.79
N LYS A 37 -7.32 10.73 23.73
CA LYS A 37 -6.42 9.59 23.92
C LYS A 37 -6.56 8.60 22.76
N LYS A 38 -7.80 8.28 22.35
CA LYS A 38 -8.08 7.39 21.23
C LYS A 38 -7.52 7.93 19.91
N LEU A 39 -7.72 9.22 19.62
CA LEU A 39 -7.14 9.87 18.44
C LEU A 39 -5.61 9.82 18.44
N ARG A 40 -4.96 10.08 19.58
CA ARG A 40 -3.49 9.99 19.68
C ARG A 40 -2.99 8.57 19.45
N GLU A 41 -3.70 7.57 19.96
CA GLU A 41 -3.38 6.16 19.73
C GLU A 41 -3.53 5.78 18.26
N LEU A 42 -4.62 6.21 17.60
CA LEU A 42 -4.83 5.97 16.17
C LEU A 42 -3.73 6.62 15.32
N VAL A 43 -3.37 7.88 15.61
CA VAL A 43 -2.28 8.57 14.92
C VAL A 43 -0.95 7.86 15.15
N ARG A 44 -0.64 7.47 16.39
CA ARG A 44 0.58 6.73 16.71
C ARG A 44 0.63 5.40 15.96
N ARG A 45 -0.46 4.63 15.98
CA ARG A 45 -0.56 3.35 15.30
C ARG A 45 -0.39 3.50 13.80
N GLU A 46 -0.97 4.55 13.20
CA GLU A 46 -0.82 4.84 11.78
C GLU A 46 0.64 5.19 11.43
N VAL A 47 1.30 6.00 12.26
CA VAL A 47 2.71 6.36 12.10
C VAL A 47 3.62 5.16 12.30
N GLU A 48 3.37 4.31 13.30
CA GLU A 48 4.13 3.07 13.54
C GLU A 48 3.91 2.04 12.42
N ALA A 49 2.67 1.88 11.95
CA ALA A 49 2.33 0.96 10.86
C ALA A 49 2.91 1.39 9.51
N LYS A 50 3.05 2.70 9.30
CA LYS A 50 3.67 3.30 8.12
C LYS A 50 5.09 3.82 8.42
N GLY A 51 5.74 3.26 9.44
CA GLY A 51 7.00 3.72 10.02
C GLY A 51 8.06 4.11 8.98
N ASP A 52 8.85 5.10 9.37
CA ASP A 52 9.88 5.83 8.61
C ASP A 52 9.48 6.24 7.19
N LEU A 53 9.06 7.51 7.06
CA LEU A 53 9.08 8.22 5.78
C LEU A 53 10.51 8.44 5.25
N GLU A 54 11.53 8.14 6.07
CA GLU A 54 12.95 8.07 5.71
C GLU A 54 13.39 6.65 5.31
N GLY A 55 12.45 5.71 5.21
CA GLY A 55 12.71 4.39 4.67
C GLY A 55 12.98 4.47 3.15
N PRO A 56 13.74 3.50 2.61
CA PRO A 56 14.07 3.49 1.20
C PRO A 56 12.79 3.55 0.35
N THR A 57 12.73 4.43 -0.64
CA THR A 57 11.52 4.61 -1.46
C THR A 57 11.32 3.39 -2.35
N PRO A 58 10.11 2.79 -2.39
CA PRO A 58 9.86 1.69 -3.30
C PRO A 58 10.04 2.17 -4.73
N VAL A 59 10.82 1.43 -5.53
CA VAL A 59 10.93 1.66 -6.97
C VAL A 59 9.54 1.39 -7.54
N LEU A 60 8.94 2.44 -8.10
CA LEU A 60 7.59 2.40 -8.64
C LEU A 60 7.61 2.92 -10.08
N PRO A 61 6.70 2.45 -10.93
CA PRO A 61 6.50 3.05 -12.25
C PRO A 61 6.21 4.56 -12.12
N ASP A 62 6.81 5.37 -13.01
CA ASP A 62 6.59 6.82 -13.06
C ASP A 62 5.10 7.18 -13.29
N ASN A 63 4.36 6.28 -13.93
CA ASN A 63 2.94 6.46 -14.16
C ASN A 63 2.14 6.13 -12.89
N GLU A 64 1.44 7.13 -12.34
CA GLU A 64 0.61 7.03 -11.14
C GLU A 64 -0.43 5.88 -11.22
N ARG A 65 -0.98 5.64 -12.41
CA ARG A 65 -1.95 4.56 -12.64
C ARG A 65 -1.30 3.18 -12.50
N LEU A 66 -0.10 3.01 -13.04
CA LEU A 66 0.66 1.76 -12.96
C LEU A 66 1.23 1.54 -11.56
N SER A 67 1.70 2.59 -10.88
CA SER A 67 2.20 2.48 -9.51
C SER A 67 1.11 2.09 -8.53
N LYS A 68 -0.09 2.67 -8.64
CA LYS A 68 -1.26 2.27 -7.83
C LYS A 68 -1.68 0.83 -8.10
N ALA A 69 -1.66 0.41 -9.36
CA ALA A 69 -1.96 -0.97 -9.74
C ALA A 69 -0.93 -1.96 -9.17
N TYR A 70 0.36 -1.64 -9.28
CA TYR A 70 1.43 -2.45 -8.73
C TYR A 70 1.35 -2.59 -7.21
N ARG A 71 1.10 -1.50 -6.47
CA ARG A 71 0.86 -1.55 -5.01
C ARG A 71 -0.31 -2.47 -4.66
N THR A 72 -1.42 -2.33 -5.36
CA THR A 72 -2.62 -3.17 -5.15
C THR A 72 -2.31 -4.66 -5.39
N LEU A 73 -1.52 -4.97 -6.41
CA LEU A 73 -1.09 -6.34 -6.69
C LEU A 73 -0.09 -6.87 -5.65
N HIS A 74 0.84 -6.03 -5.20
CA HIS A 74 1.84 -6.36 -4.18
C HIS A 74 1.17 -6.70 -2.85
N ASP A 75 0.29 -5.84 -2.33
CA ASP A 75 -0.47 -6.08 -1.09
C ASP A 75 -1.25 -7.40 -1.15
N ARG A 76 -1.76 -7.73 -2.34
CA ARG A 76 -2.52 -8.98 -2.55
C ARG A 76 -1.61 -10.20 -2.69
N ALA A 77 -0.43 -10.05 -3.26
CA ALA A 77 0.55 -11.12 -3.41
C ALA A 77 1.19 -11.47 -2.06
N HIS A 78 1.52 -10.45 -1.26
CA HIS A 78 2.23 -10.53 0.03
C HIS A 78 1.30 -10.45 1.24
N ALA A 79 0.01 -10.76 1.07
CA ALA A 79 -0.92 -10.83 2.19
C ALA A 79 -0.43 -11.85 3.23
N PRO A 80 -0.59 -11.60 4.55
CA PRO A 80 0.07 -12.37 5.61
C PRO A 80 -0.30 -13.86 5.66
N TYR A 81 -1.39 -14.26 5.01
CA TYR A 81 -1.85 -15.64 4.94
C TYR A 81 -1.36 -16.40 3.69
N LYS A 82 -0.51 -15.79 2.85
CA LYS A 82 0.03 -16.41 1.62
C LYS A 82 1.48 -16.81 1.80
N ASN A 83 1.78 -18.05 1.41
CA ASN A 83 3.15 -18.58 1.41
C ASN A 83 3.95 -18.22 0.14
N ASN A 84 3.27 -17.91 -0.97
CA ASN A 84 3.92 -17.55 -2.24
C ASN A 84 3.38 -16.22 -2.78
N PRO A 85 4.24 -15.30 -3.24
CA PRO A 85 3.87 -13.98 -3.73
C PRO A 85 3.31 -14.04 -5.17
N ARG A 86 2.18 -14.74 -5.33
CA ARG A 86 1.48 -14.89 -6.61
C ARG A 86 -0.01 -14.60 -6.49
N VAL A 87 -0.58 -14.08 -7.57
CA VAL A 87 -2.00 -13.76 -7.71
C VAL A 87 -2.51 -14.42 -8.99
N LYS A 88 -3.71 -15.02 -8.95
CA LYS A 88 -4.34 -15.53 -10.19
C LYS A 88 -4.68 -14.34 -11.09
N LEU A 89 -4.47 -14.48 -12.40
CA LEU A 89 -4.75 -13.42 -13.38
C LEU A 89 -6.18 -12.88 -13.26
N GLU A 90 -7.17 -13.76 -13.12
CA GLU A 90 -8.57 -13.36 -12.95
C GLU A 90 -8.81 -12.60 -11.65
N THR A 91 -8.09 -12.94 -10.58
CA THR A 91 -8.14 -12.17 -9.32
C THR A 91 -7.48 -10.80 -9.46
N ALA A 92 -6.38 -10.70 -10.21
CA ALA A 92 -5.75 -9.43 -10.55
C ALA A 92 -6.70 -8.54 -11.36
N LYS A 93 -7.31 -9.07 -12.43
CA LYS A 93 -8.35 -8.36 -13.21
C LYS A 93 -9.50 -7.87 -12.35
N ASN A 94 -10.02 -8.72 -11.47
CA ASN A 94 -11.11 -8.38 -10.56
C ASN A 94 -10.75 -7.33 -9.49
N LYS A 95 -9.46 -7.04 -9.27
CA LYS A 95 -9.04 -5.99 -8.32
C LYS A 95 -8.61 -4.71 -9.00
N LEU A 96 -8.10 -4.81 -10.22
CA LEU A 96 -7.58 -3.68 -10.98
C LEU A 96 -8.60 -3.04 -11.91
N TYR A 97 -9.74 -3.68 -12.16
CA TYR A 97 -10.77 -3.07 -12.99
C TYR A 97 -11.32 -1.81 -12.33
N SER A 98 -11.58 -0.81 -13.16
CA SER A 98 -12.21 0.45 -12.78
C SER A 98 -13.16 0.87 -13.90
N ASN A 99 -13.92 1.94 -13.70
CA ASN A 99 -14.76 2.49 -14.78
C ASN A 99 -13.92 2.94 -16.00
N GLU A 100 -12.66 3.32 -15.78
CA GLU A 100 -11.72 3.73 -16.83
C GLU A 100 -10.98 2.53 -17.44
N THR A 101 -10.91 1.40 -16.74
CA THR A 101 -10.21 0.18 -17.20
C THR A 101 -11.10 -1.04 -17.07
N PRO A 102 -11.85 -1.43 -18.13
CA PRO A 102 -12.66 -2.63 -18.09
C PRO A 102 -11.77 -3.88 -17.92
N LYS A 103 -12.34 -4.96 -17.39
CA LYS A 103 -11.59 -6.22 -17.10
C LYS A 103 -10.83 -6.79 -18.30
N SER A 104 -11.33 -6.58 -19.51
CA SER A 104 -10.67 -6.96 -20.76
C SER A 104 -9.39 -6.15 -21.01
N ALA A 105 -9.41 -4.85 -20.71
CA ALA A 105 -8.29 -3.94 -20.91
C ALA A 105 -7.22 -4.02 -19.82
N VAL A 106 -7.55 -4.54 -18.62
CA VAL A 106 -6.57 -4.66 -17.51
C VAL A 106 -5.32 -5.45 -17.91
N LEU A 107 -5.47 -6.49 -18.74
CA LEU A 107 -4.32 -7.27 -19.21
C LEU A 107 -3.38 -6.39 -20.03
N ASP A 108 -3.92 -5.68 -21.03
CA ASP A 108 -3.14 -4.95 -22.03
C ASP A 108 -2.66 -3.58 -21.55
N GLU A 109 -3.45 -2.89 -20.73
CA GLU A 109 -3.15 -1.53 -20.26
C GLU A 109 -2.42 -1.48 -18.92
N ILE A 110 -2.46 -2.56 -18.12
CA ILE A 110 -1.87 -2.58 -16.78
C ILE A 110 -0.85 -3.71 -16.63
N ILE A 111 -1.27 -4.96 -16.88
CA ILE A 111 -0.42 -6.12 -16.58
C ILE A 111 0.77 -6.20 -17.54
N LYS A 112 0.55 -6.10 -18.86
CA LYS A 112 1.63 -6.12 -19.85
C LYS A 112 2.63 -4.97 -19.68
N PRO A 113 2.21 -3.70 -19.46
CA PRO A 113 3.15 -2.63 -19.19
C PRO A 113 4.00 -2.86 -17.94
N LEU A 114 3.40 -3.35 -16.86
CA LEU A 114 4.15 -3.68 -15.64
C LEU A 114 5.11 -4.87 -15.84
N GLU A 115 4.76 -5.84 -16.68
CA GLU A 115 5.64 -6.94 -17.07
C GLU A 115 6.84 -6.44 -17.88
N ASN A 116 6.59 -5.61 -18.89
CA ASN A 116 7.62 -5.04 -19.75
C ASN A 116 8.61 -4.17 -18.98
N LEU A 117 8.13 -3.48 -17.94
CA LEU A 117 8.95 -2.67 -17.04
C LEU A 117 9.67 -3.50 -15.96
N GLY A 118 9.48 -4.82 -15.92
CA GLY A 118 10.15 -5.73 -14.99
C GLY A 118 9.57 -5.77 -13.57
N TYR A 119 8.44 -5.10 -13.31
CA TYR A 119 7.81 -5.07 -11.98
C TYR A 119 7.04 -6.34 -11.64
N LEU A 120 6.61 -7.11 -12.65
CA LEU A 120 5.89 -8.37 -12.45
C LEU A 120 6.27 -9.38 -13.52
N SER A 121 5.88 -10.64 -13.31
CA SER A 121 6.03 -11.68 -14.32
C SER A 121 4.75 -12.50 -14.46
N VAL A 122 4.34 -12.77 -15.70
CA VAL A 122 3.14 -13.58 -15.98
C VAL A 122 3.57 -15.00 -16.35
N TRP A 123 3.13 -15.97 -15.55
CA TRP A 123 3.48 -17.38 -15.71
C TRP A 123 2.24 -18.20 -16.05
N PRO A 124 2.17 -18.85 -17.22
CA PRO A 124 1.11 -19.81 -17.51
C PRO A 124 1.33 -21.07 -16.66
N GLY A 125 0.36 -21.39 -15.79
CA GLY A 125 0.31 -22.68 -15.09
C GLY A 125 -0.72 -23.62 -15.72
N ASN A 126 -0.72 -24.90 -15.31
CA ASN A 126 -1.58 -25.95 -15.91
C ASN A 126 -3.08 -25.61 -15.98
N GLN A 127 -3.62 -24.89 -14.99
CA GLN A 127 -5.06 -24.54 -14.93
C GLN A 127 -5.31 -23.03 -14.86
N HIS A 128 -4.29 -22.25 -14.52
CA HIS A 128 -4.43 -20.82 -14.25
C HIS A 128 -3.19 -20.07 -14.70
N VAL A 129 -3.40 -18.86 -15.22
CA VAL A 129 -2.32 -17.88 -15.41
C VAL A 129 -2.06 -17.18 -14.08
N TRP A 130 -0.78 -17.15 -13.69
CA TRP A 130 -0.31 -16.54 -12.44
C TRP A 130 0.42 -15.24 -12.74
N VAL A 131 0.13 -14.21 -11.95
CA VAL A 131 0.90 -12.98 -11.88
C VAL A 131 1.79 -13.10 -10.66
N ILE A 132 3.10 -13.20 -10.88
CA ILE A 132 4.12 -13.22 -9.83
C ILE A 132 4.54 -11.78 -9.59
N VAL A 133 4.45 -11.36 -8.34
CA VAL A 133 4.81 -10.00 -7.93
C VAL A 133 6.05 -10.12 -7.04
N PRO A 134 7.25 -9.80 -7.55
CA PRO A 134 8.44 -9.77 -6.72
C PRO A 134 8.24 -8.80 -5.53
N PRO A 135 8.95 -9.01 -4.41
CA PRO A 135 8.93 -8.06 -3.30
C PRO A 135 9.35 -6.68 -3.82
N MET A 136 8.71 -5.63 -3.30
CA MET A 136 9.09 -4.26 -3.64
C MET A 136 10.58 -4.07 -3.39
N GLN A 137 11.27 -3.61 -4.43
CA GLN A 137 12.63 -3.12 -4.29
C GLN A 137 12.55 -1.72 -3.73
N TYR A 138 13.37 -1.44 -2.72
CA TYR A 138 13.45 -0.14 -2.11
C TYR A 138 14.83 0.44 -2.43
N THR A 139 14.86 1.72 -2.79
CA THR A 139 16.09 2.48 -3.04
C THR A 139 16.47 3.21 -1.76
N ASP A 140 17.68 2.98 -1.25
CA ASP A 140 18.22 3.61 -0.03
C ASP A 140 18.50 5.12 -0.22
N GLY A 141 17.58 5.89 -0.81
CA GLY A 141 17.65 7.36 -0.90
C GLY A 141 18.86 7.96 -1.63
N GLU A 142 19.87 7.15 -1.96
CA GLU A 142 21.13 7.49 -2.59
C GLU A 142 21.28 6.67 -3.87
N ASP A 143 21.34 7.41 -4.97
CA ASP A 143 21.87 7.05 -6.26
C ASP A 143 21.20 5.94 -7.09
N ILE A 144 20.67 6.43 -8.21
CA ILE A 144 20.59 5.74 -9.49
C ILE A 144 22.02 5.27 -9.83
N VAL A 145 22.38 4.03 -9.50
CA VAL A 145 23.48 3.38 -10.22
C VAL A 145 22.96 2.90 -11.57
N GLU A 146 23.13 3.81 -12.51
CA GLU A 146 23.09 3.64 -13.95
C GLU A 146 23.67 2.27 -14.36
N SER A 147 22.95 1.61 -15.25
CA SER A 147 23.30 0.35 -15.90
C SER A 147 24.77 0.30 -16.32
N ALA A 148 25.55 -0.60 -15.74
CA ALA A 148 26.77 -1.06 -16.40
C ALA A 148 26.39 -2.05 -17.50
N GLU A 149 26.20 -1.52 -18.71
CA GLU A 149 26.30 -2.26 -19.95
C GLU A 149 27.60 -3.10 -20.00
N LYS A 150 27.46 -4.30 -20.56
CA LYS A 150 28.44 -5.03 -21.39
C LYS A 150 29.94 -4.89 -21.05
N ALA A 151 30.53 -6.03 -20.71
CA ALA A 151 31.80 -6.41 -21.29
C ALA A 151 31.83 -7.92 -21.56
N THR A 152 31.46 -8.29 -22.78
CA THR A 152 32.04 -9.44 -23.48
C THR A 152 33.52 -9.16 -23.72
N ALA A 153 34.40 -10.07 -23.26
CA ALA A 153 35.58 -10.56 -23.97
C ALA A 153 36.14 -11.76 -23.21
#